data_AF-A0A930PYS3-F1
#
_entry.id   AF-A0A930PYS3-F1
#
_cell.length_a   1.000
_cell.length_b   1.000
_cell.length_c   1.000
_cell.angle_alpha   90.00
_cell.angle_beta   90.00
_cell.angle_gamma   90.00
#
_symmetry.space_group_name_H-M   'P 1'
#
loop_
_entity.id
_entity.type
_entity.pdbx_description
1 polymer ?
#
loop_
_entity_poly.entity_id
_entity_poly.type
_entity_poly.pdbx_seq_one_letter_code
_entity_poly.pdbx_strand_id
1 'polypeptide(L)'
;MNLFAPAYLDFLPDWLRLALGIADILIRLAALCWLPYNRKPVVALGWLMAIFFIPFVGFIAFLVFGSSRLPAYRRARQHAMNDLIREVSENKPFLTRTDDLSDPAKAASQLNYTLGSLPLVGGNQFTLHTDNHEAMVAMAEEVDRATKYVHFEFYITAYDEASAVLWDALFAAHERGVQVRVLIDHIGSRKYPSYKKLVKMLNDSGMQWRLMLPLKPWKLKWQRPDLRNHRKVLVVDGRVAFSGSQNAIHRSYDLPENVKKGLEWKDLTFSCTGPIVEELNAVFVSDWYSETNQLILAEINTAIPYYEDGMRAQVVPSGPGFETENNLRLINYLIYNAERRITICSPYFVPEETLLQALTNAAYSGIETTVIVCEKGDQFLPNM
;
A
#
# COMPACT_ATOMS: atom_id res chain seq x y z
N MET A 1 45.46 30.62 8.89
CA MET A 1 45.00 29.26 8.54
C MET A 1 43.48 29.33 8.49
N ASN A 2 42.89 29.45 7.29
CA ASN A 2 41.47 29.77 7.10
C ASN A 2 40.62 28.56 7.50
N LEU A 3 39.88 28.69 8.60
CA LEU A 3 39.00 27.64 9.16
C LEU A 3 37.77 27.33 8.30
N PHE A 4 37.53 28.11 7.23
CA PHE A 4 36.26 28.11 6.50
C PHE A 4 36.33 27.60 5.06
N ALA A 5 37.51 27.21 4.55
CA ALA A 5 37.61 26.61 3.22
C ALA A 5 38.76 25.59 3.15
N PRO A 6 38.51 24.35 2.75
CA PRO A 6 39.58 23.38 2.49
C PRO A 6 40.47 23.84 1.32
N ALA A 7 41.78 23.53 1.39
CA ALA A 7 42.82 24.01 0.47
C ALA A 7 42.56 23.73 -1.03
N TYR A 8 41.63 22.82 -1.36
CA TYR A 8 41.26 22.56 -2.75
C TYR A 8 40.38 23.65 -3.38
N LEU A 9 39.92 24.66 -2.62
CA LEU A 9 39.09 25.78 -3.13
C LEU A 9 39.88 27.09 -3.33
N ASP A 10 41.21 27.06 -3.17
CA ASP A 10 42.05 28.27 -3.25
C ASP A 10 42.09 28.91 -4.66
N PHE A 11 41.60 28.22 -5.68
CA PHE A 11 41.41 28.77 -7.03
C PHE A 11 40.18 29.69 -7.17
N LEU A 12 39.31 29.76 -6.15
CA LEU A 12 38.10 30.59 -6.18
C LEU A 12 38.31 32.00 -5.59
N PRO A 13 37.64 33.03 -6.15
CA PRO A 13 37.63 34.37 -5.56
C PRO A 13 37.19 34.39 -4.10
N ASP A 14 37.75 35.28 -3.28
CA ASP A 14 37.47 35.38 -1.84
C ASP A 14 35.98 35.58 -1.53
N TRP A 15 35.29 36.40 -2.32
CA TRP A 15 33.85 36.67 -2.16
C TRP A 15 33.01 35.40 -2.32
N LEU A 16 33.42 34.49 -3.21
CA LEU A 16 32.71 33.23 -3.46
C LEU A 16 32.97 32.22 -2.35
N ARG A 17 34.20 32.15 -1.82
CA ARG A 17 34.53 31.33 -0.65
C ARG A 17 33.73 31.77 0.57
N LEU A 18 33.64 33.08 0.81
CA LEU A 18 32.83 33.64 1.90
C LEU A 18 31.34 33.31 1.71
N ALA A 19 30.79 33.49 0.50
CA ALA A 19 29.40 33.18 0.20
C ALA A 19 29.08 31.69 0.43
N LEU A 20 29.95 30.77 0.00
CA LEU A 20 29.77 29.33 0.22
C LEU A 20 29.87 28.96 1.71
N GLY A 21 30.78 29.57 2.47
CA GLY A 21 30.88 29.38 3.92
C GLY A 21 29.65 29.87 4.68
N ILE A 22 29.11 31.03 4.30
CA ILE A 22 27.84 31.54 4.87
C ILE A 22 26.68 30.61 4.52
N ALA A 23 26.60 30.16 3.26
CA ALA A 23 25.55 29.23 2.81
C ALA A 23 25.61 27.89 3.58
N ASP A 24 26.81 27.34 3.82
CA ASP A 24 27.00 26.14 4.63
C ASP A 24 26.43 26.32 6.05
N ILE A 25 26.82 27.40 6.75
CA ILE A 25 26.33 27.70 8.09
C ILE A 25 24.80 27.85 8.10
N LEU A 26 24.24 28.58 7.14
CA LEU A 26 22.79 28.76 7.02
C LEU A 26 22.07 27.43 6.77
N ILE A 27 22.59 26.57 5.91
CA ILE A 27 22.05 25.23 5.64
C ILE A 27 22.03 24.40 6.93
N ARG A 28 23.14 24.38 7.69
CA ARG A 28 23.22 23.61 8.94
C ARG A 28 22.28 24.13 10.02
N LEU A 29 22.18 25.45 10.18
CA LEU A 29 21.25 26.06 11.15
C LEU A 29 19.80 25.77 10.77
N ALA A 30 19.44 25.95 9.49
CA ALA A 30 18.11 25.62 9.00
C ALA A 30 17.80 24.13 9.19
N ALA A 31 18.75 23.25 8.85
CA ALA A 31 18.64 21.81 9.05
C ALA A 31 18.41 21.44 10.52
N LEU A 32 19.17 22.04 11.46
CA LEU A 32 19.05 21.78 12.90
C LEU A 32 17.67 22.17 13.44
N CYS A 33 17.11 23.29 13.00
CA CYS A 33 15.78 23.73 13.44
C CYS A 33 14.65 22.94 12.75
N TRP A 34 14.82 22.56 11.48
CA TRP A 34 13.73 22.01 10.67
C TRP A 34 13.66 20.48 10.67
N LEU A 35 14.81 19.78 10.67
CA LEU A 35 14.84 18.31 10.55
C LEU A 35 14.21 17.56 11.72
N PRO A 36 14.49 17.92 13.00
CA PRO A 36 13.92 17.22 14.15
C PRO A 36 12.40 17.34 14.24
N TYR A 37 11.82 18.36 13.60
CA TYR A 37 10.38 18.59 13.64
C TYR A 37 9.63 17.55 12.78
N ASN A 38 8.68 16.83 13.40
CA ASN A 38 7.83 15.82 12.75
C ASN A 38 8.57 14.67 12.04
N ARG A 39 9.74 14.26 12.55
CA ARG A 39 10.47 13.08 12.06
C ARG A 39 10.89 12.17 13.20
N LYS A 40 10.99 10.87 12.91
CA LYS A 40 11.56 9.90 13.86
C LYS A 40 13.01 10.32 14.19
N PRO A 41 13.42 10.33 15.48
CA PRO A 41 14.73 10.86 15.89
C PRO A 41 15.91 10.28 15.12
N VAL A 42 15.90 8.96 14.86
CA VAL A 42 16.96 8.26 14.12
C VAL A 42 17.06 8.77 12.67
N VAL A 43 15.92 9.00 12.00
CA VAL A 43 15.89 9.51 10.62
C VAL A 43 16.36 10.97 10.57
N ALA A 44 15.93 11.80 11.52
CA ALA A 44 16.38 13.18 11.62
C ALA A 44 17.90 13.25 11.86
N LEU A 45 18.42 12.43 12.75
CA LEU A 45 19.86 12.33 13.03
C LEU A 45 20.65 11.90 11.79
N GLY A 46 20.17 10.90 11.04
CA GLY A 46 20.82 10.46 9.80
C GLY A 46 20.98 11.58 8.78
N TRP A 47 19.93 12.36 8.55
CA TRP A 47 19.98 13.53 7.65
C TRP A 47 20.82 14.68 8.20
N LEU A 48 20.77 14.93 9.51
CA LEU A 48 21.66 15.89 10.15
C LEU A 48 23.12 15.50 9.96
N MET A 49 23.50 14.23 10.17
CA MET A 49 24.87 13.76 9.91
C MET A 49 25.26 13.96 8.43
N ALA A 50 24.40 13.58 7.48
CA ALA A 50 24.67 13.76 6.06
C ALA A 50 24.92 15.23 5.70
N ILE A 51 24.10 16.15 6.21
CA ILE A 51 24.25 17.60 5.99
C ILE A 51 25.45 18.17 6.75
N PHE A 52 25.78 17.68 7.94
CA PHE A 52 26.94 18.21 8.68
C PHE A 52 28.27 17.75 8.09
N PHE A 53 28.34 16.54 7.54
CA PHE A 53 29.55 16.01 6.91
C PHE A 53 29.68 16.43 5.44
N ILE A 54 28.58 16.52 4.69
CA ILE A 54 28.57 16.89 3.26
C ILE A 54 27.40 17.86 2.98
N PRO A 55 27.51 19.15 3.35
CA PRO A 55 26.37 20.08 3.43
C PRO A 55 25.55 20.22 2.17
N PHE A 56 26.19 20.55 1.04
CA PHE A 56 25.47 20.79 -0.21
C PHE A 56 24.84 19.51 -0.76
N VAL A 57 25.60 18.40 -0.78
CA VAL A 57 25.12 17.11 -1.31
C VAL A 57 24.05 16.52 -0.38
N GLY A 58 24.31 16.53 0.93
CA GLY A 58 23.39 16.05 1.95
C GLY A 58 22.09 16.83 1.96
N PHE A 59 22.14 18.16 1.80
CA PHE A 59 20.94 19.00 1.74
C PHE A 59 20.13 18.76 0.46
N ILE A 60 20.78 18.67 -0.70
CA ILE A 60 20.10 18.34 -1.97
C ILE A 60 19.49 16.94 -1.88
N ALA A 61 20.23 15.94 -1.40
CA ALA A 61 19.72 14.59 -1.20
C ALA A 61 18.53 14.59 -0.24
N PHE A 62 18.59 15.37 0.83
CA PHE A 62 17.48 15.53 1.76
C PHE A 62 16.25 16.15 1.11
N LEU A 63 16.39 17.18 0.28
CA LEU A 63 15.25 17.76 -0.44
C LEU A 63 14.59 16.75 -1.39
N VAL A 64 15.37 15.83 -1.97
CA VAL A 64 14.90 14.84 -2.93
C VAL A 64 14.28 13.60 -2.24
N PHE A 65 14.86 13.14 -1.13
CA PHE A 65 14.53 11.85 -0.49
C PHE A 65 14.04 11.97 0.97
N GLY A 66 14.21 13.12 1.61
CA GLY A 66 14.00 13.30 3.05
C GLY A 66 12.55 13.54 3.50
N SER A 67 11.61 13.61 2.56
CA SER A 67 10.17 13.66 2.84
C SER A 67 9.52 12.32 2.50
N SER A 68 8.92 11.66 3.48
CA SER A 68 8.10 10.46 3.30
C SER A 68 6.66 10.78 2.87
N ARG A 69 6.30 12.06 2.74
CA ARG A 69 4.93 12.47 2.41
C ARG A 69 4.72 12.46 0.90
N LEU A 70 3.55 11.96 0.47
CA LEU A 70 3.11 12.13 -0.93
C LEU A 70 3.02 13.62 -1.30
N PRO A 71 3.13 13.99 -2.59
CA PRO A 71 2.89 15.35 -3.06
C PRO A 71 1.57 15.95 -2.53
N ALA A 72 1.55 17.26 -2.28
CA ALA A 72 0.40 17.94 -1.65
C ALA A 72 -0.93 17.70 -2.39
N TYR A 73 -0.92 17.71 -3.73
CA TYR A 73 -2.12 17.44 -4.53
C TYR A 73 -2.69 16.03 -4.30
N ARG A 74 -1.84 15.02 -4.06
CA ARG A 74 -2.30 13.64 -3.77
C ARG A 74 -2.93 13.53 -2.40
N ARG A 75 -2.33 14.19 -1.40
CA ARG A 75 -2.90 14.23 -0.04
C ARG A 75 -4.26 14.94 -0.06
N ALA A 76 -4.38 16.07 -0.77
CA ALA A 76 -5.65 16.77 -0.92
C ALA A 76 -6.74 15.88 -1.58
N ARG A 77 -6.37 15.09 -2.59
CA ARG A 77 -7.29 14.10 -3.19
C ARG A 77 -7.68 13.00 -2.21
N GLN A 78 -6.74 12.46 -1.43
CA GLN A 78 -7.05 11.46 -0.40
C GLN A 78 -8.02 12.02 0.65
N HIS A 79 -7.80 13.26 1.13
CA HIS A 79 -8.71 13.88 2.09
C HIS A 79 -10.11 14.07 1.50
N ALA A 80 -10.22 14.61 0.28
CA ALA A 80 -11.50 14.74 -0.40
C ALA A 80 -12.21 13.39 -0.55
N MET A 81 -11.47 12.30 -0.81
CA MET A 81 -12.04 10.97 -0.87
C MET A 81 -12.48 10.44 0.47
N ASN A 82 -11.70 10.64 1.52
CA ASN A 82 -12.08 10.24 2.88
C ASN A 82 -13.35 10.98 3.33
N ASP A 83 -13.45 12.28 3.03
CA ASP A 83 -14.63 13.08 3.35
C ASP A 83 -15.86 12.58 2.59
N LEU A 84 -15.71 12.23 1.31
CA LEU A 84 -16.80 11.66 0.50
C LEU A 84 -17.22 10.28 1.00
N ILE A 85 -16.25 9.43 1.35
CA ILE A 85 -16.52 8.11 1.94
C ILE A 85 -17.29 8.27 3.24
N ARG A 86 -16.90 9.24 4.09
CA ARG A 86 -17.65 9.56 5.31
C ARG A 86 -19.04 10.06 5.01
N GLU A 87 -19.24 10.97 4.08
CA GLU A 87 -20.57 11.48 3.72
C GLU A 87 -21.50 10.35 3.21
N VAL A 88 -20.97 9.45 2.38
CA VAL A 88 -21.71 8.28 1.88
C VAL A 88 -21.99 7.29 3.01
N SER A 89 -21.05 7.10 3.93
CA SER A 89 -21.16 6.16 5.06
C SER A 89 -22.01 6.70 6.21
N GLU A 90 -22.00 8.01 6.49
CA GLU A 90 -22.81 8.68 7.51
C GLU A 90 -24.32 8.58 7.18
N ASN A 91 -24.65 8.50 5.88
CA ASN A 91 -26.00 8.19 5.40
C ASN A 91 -26.34 6.68 5.40
N LYS A 92 -25.36 5.81 5.65
CA LYS A 92 -25.50 4.35 5.79
C LYS A 92 -24.85 3.86 7.10
N PRO A 93 -25.18 4.44 8.28
CA PRO A 93 -24.42 4.17 9.49
C PRO A 93 -24.60 2.71 9.87
N PHE A 94 -23.52 1.93 9.81
CA PHE A 94 -23.41 0.52 10.13
C PHE A 94 -24.60 -0.32 9.61
N LEU A 95 -24.39 -1.10 8.55
CA LEU A 95 -25.35 -2.16 8.20
C LEU A 95 -25.51 -3.23 9.29
N THR A 96 -24.84 -3.09 10.45
CA THR A 96 -24.87 -4.07 11.51
C THR A 96 -24.94 -3.42 12.89
N ARG A 97 -25.69 -4.07 13.80
CA ARG A 97 -25.71 -3.71 15.21
C ARG A 97 -24.38 -4.08 15.86
N THR A 98 -23.85 -3.17 16.66
CA THR A 98 -22.60 -3.36 17.42
C THR A 98 -22.84 -3.72 18.88
N ASP A 99 -24.09 -3.80 19.35
CA ASP A 99 -24.44 -3.94 20.77
C ASP A 99 -23.82 -5.20 21.42
N ASP A 100 -23.76 -6.30 20.66
CA ASP A 100 -23.24 -7.62 21.04
C ASP A 100 -21.71 -7.76 20.94
N LEU A 101 -21.02 -6.75 20.41
CA LEU A 101 -19.56 -6.76 20.37
C LEU A 101 -18.97 -6.51 21.77
N SER A 102 -17.84 -7.14 22.05
CA SER A 102 -17.03 -6.81 23.23
C SER A 102 -16.54 -5.37 23.16
N ASP A 103 -16.27 -4.76 24.32
CA ASP A 103 -15.76 -3.38 24.37
C ASP A 103 -14.47 -3.19 23.57
N PRO A 104 -13.50 -4.13 23.58
CA PRO A 104 -12.34 -4.04 22.71
C PRO A 104 -12.68 -4.06 21.21
N ALA A 105 -13.63 -4.89 20.79
CA ALA A 105 -14.04 -4.94 19.38
C ALA A 105 -14.73 -3.64 18.94
N LYS A 106 -15.58 -3.06 19.79
CA LYS A 106 -16.22 -1.74 19.54
C LYS A 106 -15.19 -0.64 19.39
N ALA A 107 -14.22 -0.59 20.31
CA ALA A 107 -13.15 0.41 20.27
C ALA A 107 -12.23 0.22 19.05
N ALA A 108 -11.89 -1.02 18.66
CA ALA A 108 -11.12 -1.30 17.46
C ALA A 108 -11.85 -0.81 16.19
N SER A 109 -13.15 -1.11 16.08
CA SER A 109 -14.01 -0.63 15.00
C SER A 109 -14.06 0.90 14.92
N GLN A 110 -14.26 1.56 16.06
CA GLN A 110 -14.29 3.02 16.14
C GLN A 110 -12.94 3.64 15.80
N LEU A 111 -11.84 3.02 16.24
CA LEU A 111 -10.47 3.45 15.93
C LEU A 111 -10.24 3.44 14.42
N ASN A 112 -10.57 2.34 13.75
CA ASN A 112 -10.40 2.25 12.31
C ASN A 112 -11.36 3.19 11.55
N TYR A 113 -12.60 3.37 12.00
CA TYR A 113 -13.51 4.34 11.40
C TYR A 113 -12.96 5.77 11.50
N THR A 114 -12.48 6.16 12.68
CA THR A 114 -11.92 7.50 12.92
C THR A 114 -10.68 7.77 12.06
N LEU A 115 -9.81 6.76 11.88
CA LEU A 115 -8.53 6.92 11.20
C LEU A 115 -8.56 6.59 9.70
N GLY A 116 -9.50 5.77 9.27
CA GLY A 116 -9.59 5.20 7.92
C GLY A 116 -10.88 5.53 7.17
N SER A 117 -11.88 6.13 7.84
CA SER A 117 -13.19 6.54 7.30
C SER A 117 -14.12 5.40 6.84
N LEU A 118 -13.70 4.13 6.93
CA LEU A 118 -14.52 2.98 6.55
C LEU A 118 -15.25 2.39 7.78
N PRO A 119 -16.58 2.19 7.73
CA PRO A 119 -17.37 1.74 8.87
C PRO A 119 -17.26 0.21 9.07
N LEU A 120 -17.66 -0.31 10.24
CA LEU A 120 -17.84 -1.75 10.39
C LEU A 120 -19.13 -2.18 9.67
N VAL A 121 -19.03 -3.18 8.80
CA VAL A 121 -20.18 -3.73 8.07
C VAL A 121 -20.45 -5.17 8.44
N GLY A 122 -21.72 -5.54 8.53
CA GLY A 122 -22.17 -6.92 8.77
C GLY A 122 -22.60 -7.61 7.50
N GLY A 123 -22.92 -8.88 7.63
CA GLY A 123 -23.55 -9.65 6.57
C GLY A 123 -22.65 -9.97 5.39
N ASN A 124 -21.39 -10.32 5.68
CA ASN A 124 -20.38 -10.67 4.68
C ASN A 124 -20.06 -12.17 4.68
N GLN A 125 -19.65 -12.69 3.54
CA GLN A 125 -19.10 -14.05 3.44
C GLN A 125 -17.67 -13.98 2.92
N PHE A 126 -16.82 -14.87 3.42
CA PHE A 126 -15.42 -14.98 3.04
C PHE A 126 -15.06 -16.41 2.66
N THR A 127 -14.21 -16.56 1.65
CA THR A 127 -13.59 -17.84 1.30
C THR A 127 -12.10 -17.62 1.19
N LEU A 128 -11.32 -18.42 1.92
CA LEU A 128 -9.87 -18.35 1.92
C LEU A 128 -9.30 -19.24 0.80
N HIS A 129 -8.39 -18.69 0.03
CA HIS A 129 -7.64 -19.35 -1.04
C HIS A 129 -6.18 -19.45 -0.61
N THR A 130 -5.66 -20.67 -0.53
CA THR A 130 -4.29 -20.96 -0.05
C THR A 130 -3.32 -21.28 -1.18
N ASP A 131 -3.81 -21.54 -2.39
CA ASP A 131 -3.00 -21.72 -3.58
C ASP A 131 -3.14 -20.52 -4.53
N ASN A 132 -2.00 -20.06 -5.03
CA ASN A 132 -1.90 -18.88 -5.88
C ASN A 132 -2.60 -19.08 -7.22
N HIS A 133 -2.40 -20.22 -7.87
CA HIS A 133 -2.99 -20.46 -9.17
C HIS A 133 -4.50 -20.68 -9.05
N GLU A 134 -4.96 -21.46 -8.08
CA GLU A 134 -6.38 -21.67 -7.81
C GLU A 134 -7.11 -20.34 -7.53
N ALA A 135 -6.50 -19.43 -6.77
CA ALA A 135 -7.04 -18.10 -6.54
C ALA A 135 -7.19 -17.30 -7.84
N MET A 136 -6.22 -17.36 -8.75
CA MET A 136 -6.30 -16.68 -10.06
C MET A 136 -7.35 -17.29 -10.98
N VAL A 137 -7.55 -18.62 -10.92
CA VAL A 137 -8.65 -19.29 -11.63
C VAL A 137 -10.00 -18.82 -11.08
N ALA A 138 -10.17 -18.79 -9.76
CA ALA A 138 -11.40 -18.28 -9.13
C ALA A 138 -11.67 -16.80 -9.48
N MET A 139 -10.63 -15.97 -9.53
CA MET A 139 -10.74 -14.59 -10.01
C MET A 139 -11.20 -14.53 -11.47
N ALA A 140 -10.59 -15.34 -12.35
CA ALA A 140 -10.94 -15.40 -13.77
C ALA A 140 -12.40 -15.81 -13.99
N GLU A 141 -12.88 -16.81 -13.25
CA GLU A 141 -14.28 -17.25 -13.30
C GLU A 141 -15.28 -16.15 -12.93
N GLU A 142 -14.97 -15.33 -11.91
CA GLU A 142 -15.81 -14.18 -11.56
C GLU A 142 -15.74 -13.08 -12.64
N VAL A 143 -14.56 -12.82 -13.20
CA VAL A 143 -14.38 -11.88 -14.31
C VAL A 143 -15.15 -12.32 -15.56
N ASP A 144 -15.22 -13.62 -15.85
CA ASP A 144 -16.02 -14.15 -16.95
C ASP A 144 -17.53 -13.94 -16.76
N ARG A 145 -17.99 -13.91 -15.51
CA ARG A 145 -19.37 -13.57 -15.14
C ARG A 145 -19.65 -12.07 -15.09
N ALA A 146 -18.64 -11.21 -15.25
CA ALA A 146 -18.80 -9.77 -15.14
C ALA A 146 -19.67 -9.20 -16.26
N THR A 147 -20.51 -8.23 -15.91
CA THR A 147 -21.52 -7.61 -16.79
C THR A 147 -21.41 -6.09 -16.85
N LYS A 148 -20.84 -5.43 -15.84
CA LYS A 148 -20.78 -3.97 -15.73
C LYS A 148 -19.34 -3.48 -15.70
N TYR A 149 -18.56 -3.92 -14.71
CA TYR A 149 -17.19 -3.46 -14.53
C TYR A 149 -16.32 -4.48 -13.79
N VAL A 150 -15.02 -4.37 -14.06
CA VAL A 150 -13.98 -5.05 -13.29
C VAL A 150 -12.92 -4.02 -12.92
N HIS A 151 -12.59 -3.96 -11.65
CA HIS A 151 -11.49 -3.15 -11.13
C HIS A 151 -10.37 -4.06 -10.68
N PHE A 152 -9.21 -3.92 -11.29
CA PHE A 152 -8.03 -4.71 -10.99
C PHE A 152 -6.92 -3.79 -10.49
N GLU A 153 -6.42 -4.01 -9.29
CA GLU A 153 -5.31 -3.28 -8.69
C GLU A 153 -4.32 -4.24 -8.06
N PHE A 154 -3.11 -4.34 -8.61
CA PHE A 154 -2.08 -5.25 -8.09
C PHE A 154 -0.69 -4.60 -8.09
N TYR A 155 0.07 -4.86 -7.03
CA TYR A 155 1.47 -4.43 -6.91
C TYR A 155 2.39 -5.08 -7.95
N ILE A 156 2.41 -6.42 -7.99
CA ILE A 156 3.19 -7.18 -8.96
C ILE A 156 2.25 -7.96 -9.87
N THR A 157 2.53 -7.86 -11.16
CA THR A 157 1.88 -8.66 -12.17
C THR A 157 2.79 -8.90 -13.38
N ALA A 158 2.60 -10.05 -14.03
CA ALA A 158 3.16 -10.34 -15.34
C ALA A 158 2.14 -11.13 -16.16
N TYR A 159 2.45 -11.40 -17.43
CA TYR A 159 1.69 -12.34 -18.27
C TYR A 159 2.51 -13.63 -18.45
N ASP A 160 2.44 -14.52 -17.47
CA ASP A 160 3.11 -15.82 -17.46
C ASP A 160 2.10 -16.97 -17.46
N GLU A 161 2.59 -18.21 -17.41
CA GLU A 161 1.75 -19.41 -17.47
C GLU A 161 0.67 -19.44 -16.38
N ALA A 162 0.97 -19.01 -15.16
CA ALA A 162 0.02 -19.06 -14.06
C ALA A 162 -0.99 -17.90 -14.11
N SER A 163 -0.55 -16.71 -14.50
CA SER A 163 -1.35 -15.49 -14.52
C SER A 163 -2.13 -15.27 -15.82
N ALA A 164 -1.80 -16.00 -16.89
CA ALA A 164 -2.47 -15.91 -18.19
C ALA A 164 -3.99 -16.10 -18.07
N VAL A 165 -4.45 -17.08 -17.27
CA VAL A 165 -5.89 -17.34 -17.08
C VAL A 165 -6.67 -16.11 -16.62
N LEU A 166 -6.10 -15.32 -15.70
CA LEU A 166 -6.74 -14.11 -15.20
C LEU A 166 -6.66 -12.97 -16.23
N TRP A 167 -5.50 -12.79 -16.86
CA TRP A 167 -5.34 -11.75 -17.89
C TRP A 167 -6.20 -11.97 -19.11
N ASP A 168 -6.28 -13.21 -19.60
CA ASP A 168 -7.10 -13.58 -20.74
C ASP A 168 -8.59 -13.34 -20.42
N ALA A 169 -9.05 -13.67 -19.21
CA ALA A 169 -10.40 -13.36 -18.77
C ALA A 169 -10.66 -11.83 -18.71
N LEU A 170 -9.69 -11.03 -18.23
CA LEU A 170 -9.81 -9.56 -18.23
C LEU A 170 -9.91 -8.98 -19.64
N PHE A 171 -9.08 -9.45 -20.58
CA PHE A 171 -9.16 -9.03 -21.98
C PHE A 171 -10.50 -9.45 -22.60
N ALA A 172 -10.93 -10.69 -22.39
CA ALA A 172 -12.22 -11.17 -22.88
C ALA A 172 -13.39 -10.36 -22.30
N ALA A 173 -13.37 -10.03 -21.01
CA ALA A 173 -14.38 -9.17 -20.39
C ALA A 173 -14.44 -7.78 -21.05
N HIS A 174 -13.27 -7.19 -21.33
CA HIS A 174 -13.20 -5.92 -22.04
C HIS A 174 -13.78 -6.00 -23.46
N GLU A 175 -13.47 -7.07 -24.20
CA GLU A 175 -14.02 -7.32 -25.54
C GLU A 175 -15.55 -7.52 -25.53
N ARG A 176 -16.09 -8.12 -24.46
CA ARG A 176 -17.55 -8.23 -24.23
C ARG A 176 -18.21 -6.88 -23.89
N GLY A 177 -17.44 -5.81 -23.71
CA GLY A 177 -17.92 -4.47 -23.38
C GLY A 177 -17.98 -4.14 -21.89
N VAL A 178 -17.45 -5.01 -21.03
CA VAL A 178 -17.32 -4.74 -19.58
C VAL A 178 -16.30 -3.62 -19.35
N GLN A 179 -16.58 -2.70 -18.43
CA GLN A 179 -15.64 -1.63 -18.08
C GLN A 179 -14.51 -2.19 -17.22
N VAL A 180 -13.40 -2.58 -17.85
CA VAL A 180 -12.22 -3.09 -17.15
C VAL A 180 -11.24 -1.94 -16.90
N ARG A 181 -10.93 -1.68 -15.61
CA ARG A 181 -9.95 -0.69 -15.16
C ARG A 181 -8.81 -1.35 -14.41
N VAL A 182 -7.60 -1.07 -14.84
CA VAL A 182 -6.38 -1.73 -14.36
C VAL A 182 -5.42 -0.71 -13.74
N LEU A 183 -5.00 -0.98 -12.51
CA LEU A 183 -3.95 -0.26 -11.78
C LEU A 183 -2.79 -1.22 -11.49
N ILE A 184 -1.59 -0.84 -11.94
CA ILE A 184 -0.36 -1.63 -11.72
C ILE A 184 0.70 -0.71 -11.10
N ASP A 185 1.43 -1.16 -10.08
CA ASP A 185 2.54 -0.38 -9.55
C ASP A 185 3.63 -0.14 -10.61
N HIS A 186 4.18 1.09 -10.62
CA HIS A 186 5.12 1.49 -11.65
C HIS A 186 6.48 0.79 -11.59
N ILE A 187 6.91 0.28 -10.44
CA ILE A 187 8.25 -0.28 -10.25
C ILE A 187 8.17 -1.79 -10.01
N GLY A 188 7.24 -2.25 -9.17
CA GLY A 188 7.20 -3.62 -8.65
C GLY A 188 7.33 -4.68 -9.74
N SER A 189 6.59 -4.51 -10.85
CA SER A 189 6.52 -5.51 -11.91
C SER A 189 7.67 -5.45 -12.93
N ARG A 190 8.45 -4.37 -12.98
CA ARG A 190 9.38 -4.08 -14.10
C ARG A 190 10.51 -5.08 -14.30
N LYS A 191 10.90 -5.78 -13.23
CA LYS A 191 12.01 -6.74 -13.25
C LYS A 191 11.62 -8.12 -13.79
N TYR A 192 10.33 -8.41 -13.92
CA TYR A 192 9.87 -9.74 -14.31
C TYR A 192 9.83 -9.91 -15.84
N PRO A 193 10.27 -11.07 -16.38
CA PRO A 193 10.47 -11.26 -17.82
C PRO A 193 9.23 -10.91 -18.65
N SER A 194 8.06 -11.36 -18.22
CA SER A 194 6.81 -11.25 -18.99
C SER A 194 6.04 -9.95 -18.78
N TYR A 195 6.55 -9.02 -17.96
CA TYR A 195 5.89 -7.73 -17.73
C TYR A 195 5.85 -6.85 -18.99
N LYS A 196 6.92 -6.84 -19.80
CA LYS A 196 6.94 -6.05 -21.04
C LYS A 196 5.90 -6.53 -22.06
N LYS A 197 5.69 -7.85 -22.13
CA LYS A 197 4.66 -8.47 -22.96
C LYS A 197 3.27 -8.01 -22.51
N LEU A 198 2.99 -8.10 -21.21
CA LEU A 198 1.73 -7.63 -20.62
C LEU A 198 1.45 -6.16 -20.96
N VAL A 199 2.43 -5.27 -20.77
CA VAL A 199 2.27 -3.84 -21.07
C VAL A 199 1.98 -3.61 -22.56
N LYS A 200 2.60 -4.37 -23.47
CA LYS A 200 2.28 -4.31 -24.90
C LYS A 200 0.82 -4.70 -25.15
N MET A 201 0.37 -5.82 -24.59
CA MET A 201 -1.01 -6.29 -24.73
C MET A 201 -2.03 -5.28 -24.19
N LEU A 202 -1.76 -4.68 -23.02
CA LEU A 202 -2.60 -3.63 -22.43
C LEU A 202 -2.68 -2.36 -23.30
N ASN A 203 -1.58 -1.97 -23.95
CA ASN A 203 -1.59 -0.83 -24.87
C ASN A 203 -2.36 -1.14 -26.16
N ASP A 204 -2.22 -2.37 -26.66
CA ASP A 204 -2.83 -2.81 -27.91
C ASP A 204 -4.34 -3.10 -27.75
N SER A 205 -4.83 -3.40 -26.54
CA SER A 205 -6.23 -3.77 -26.28
C SER A 205 -7.21 -2.60 -26.16
N GLY A 206 -6.72 -1.39 -25.88
CA GLY A 206 -7.58 -0.23 -25.59
C GLY A 206 -8.21 -0.22 -24.18
N MET A 207 -7.91 -1.23 -23.36
CA MET A 207 -8.37 -1.33 -21.97
C MET A 207 -7.88 -0.14 -21.13
N GLN A 208 -8.71 0.35 -20.20
CA GLN A 208 -8.32 1.45 -19.35
C GLN A 208 -7.31 0.99 -18.31
N TRP A 209 -6.04 1.33 -18.48
CA TRP A 209 -5.01 0.98 -17.52
C TRP A 209 -4.10 2.16 -17.14
N ARG A 210 -3.62 2.19 -15.91
CA ARG A 210 -2.71 3.22 -15.39
C ARG A 210 -1.66 2.62 -14.46
N LEU A 211 -0.54 3.33 -14.38
CA LEU A 211 0.54 3.04 -13.45
C LEU A 211 0.30 3.80 -12.16
N MET A 212 0.32 3.10 -11.02
CA MET A 212 0.25 3.69 -9.70
C MET A 212 1.59 4.28 -9.26
N LEU A 213 1.51 5.39 -8.53
CA LEU A 213 2.67 6.12 -8.01
C LEU A 213 3.78 6.29 -9.06
N PRO A 214 3.49 6.84 -10.26
CA PRO A 214 4.44 6.92 -11.35
C PRO A 214 5.65 7.77 -10.96
N LEU A 215 6.82 7.28 -11.37
CA LEU A 215 8.14 7.88 -11.19
C LEU A 215 8.67 8.30 -12.57
N LYS A 216 8.29 9.50 -13.01
CA LYS A 216 8.66 10.07 -14.31
C LYS A 216 9.19 11.49 -14.09
N PRO A 217 10.45 11.65 -13.65
CA PRO A 217 11.04 12.95 -13.32
C PRO A 217 10.90 13.98 -14.46
N TRP A 218 11.09 13.55 -15.71
CA TRP A 218 10.95 14.38 -16.92
C TRP A 218 9.52 14.85 -17.20
N LYS A 219 8.50 14.30 -16.51
CA LYS A 219 7.11 14.75 -16.57
C LYS A 219 6.67 15.44 -15.26
N LEU A 220 7.63 15.88 -14.43
CA LEU A 220 7.39 16.46 -13.10
C LEU A 220 6.60 15.52 -12.16
N LYS A 221 6.68 14.20 -12.40
CA LYS A 221 6.09 13.17 -11.53
C LYS A 221 7.21 12.52 -10.72
N TRP A 222 7.62 13.18 -9.64
CA TRP A 222 8.59 12.67 -8.67
C TRP A 222 7.88 12.23 -7.39
N GLN A 223 8.23 11.04 -6.93
CA GLN A 223 7.78 10.43 -5.68
C GLN A 223 8.94 9.59 -5.15
N ARG A 224 9.01 9.37 -3.84
CA ARG A 224 10.00 8.45 -3.27
C ARG A 224 9.85 7.06 -3.93
N PRO A 225 10.92 6.46 -4.48
CA PRO A 225 10.84 5.17 -5.14
C PRO A 225 10.40 4.03 -4.21
N ASP A 226 10.72 4.13 -2.92
CA ASP A 226 10.30 3.19 -1.88
C ASP A 226 8.79 3.25 -1.57
N LEU A 227 8.15 4.41 -1.77
CA LEU A 227 6.70 4.53 -1.63
C LEU A 227 6.02 3.88 -2.83
N ARG A 228 5.57 2.64 -2.68
CA ARG A 228 4.85 1.86 -3.69
C ARG A 228 3.46 1.48 -3.19
N ASN A 229 2.54 1.20 -4.12
CA ASN A 229 1.22 0.72 -3.75
C ASN A 229 1.24 -0.80 -3.73
N HIS A 230 1.18 -1.38 -2.53
CA HIS A 230 1.28 -2.82 -2.29
C HIS A 230 -0.08 -3.55 -2.24
N ARG A 231 -1.18 -2.84 -2.52
CA ARG A 231 -2.54 -3.42 -2.50
C ARG A 231 -2.70 -4.45 -3.61
N LYS A 232 -3.57 -5.43 -3.33
CA LYS A 232 -4.09 -6.40 -4.29
C LYS A 232 -5.59 -6.45 -4.09
N VAL A 233 -6.32 -5.88 -5.03
CA VAL A 233 -7.77 -5.78 -4.99
C VAL A 233 -8.28 -6.10 -6.38
N LEU A 234 -9.21 -7.04 -6.43
CA LEU A 234 -10.06 -7.27 -7.60
C LEU A 234 -11.50 -7.03 -7.15
N VAL A 235 -12.24 -6.17 -7.85
CA VAL A 235 -13.69 -6.01 -7.64
C VAL A 235 -14.41 -6.31 -8.95
N VAL A 236 -15.46 -7.14 -8.87
CA VAL A 236 -16.28 -7.52 -10.02
C VAL A 236 -17.73 -7.13 -9.76
N ASP A 237 -18.25 -6.21 -10.58
CA ASP A 237 -19.63 -5.71 -10.57
C ASP A 237 -20.16 -5.20 -9.21
N GLY A 238 -19.28 -4.91 -8.24
CA GLY A 238 -19.67 -4.58 -6.87
C GLY A 238 -20.31 -5.74 -6.11
N ARG A 239 -20.24 -6.97 -6.65
CA ARG A 239 -20.84 -8.18 -6.09
C ARG A 239 -19.84 -9.05 -5.32
N VAL A 240 -18.64 -9.17 -5.87
CA VAL A 240 -17.56 -9.99 -5.29
C VAL A 240 -16.25 -9.24 -5.39
N ALA A 241 -15.41 -9.39 -4.36
CA ALA A 241 -14.07 -8.85 -4.37
C ALA A 241 -13.05 -9.88 -3.86
N PHE A 242 -11.82 -9.75 -4.33
CA PHE A 242 -10.66 -10.52 -3.85
C PHE A 242 -9.62 -9.57 -3.28
N SER A 243 -8.98 -9.98 -2.19
CA SER A 243 -7.86 -9.25 -1.59
C SER A 243 -6.98 -10.21 -0.79
N GLY A 244 -5.72 -9.83 -0.56
CA GLY A 244 -4.75 -10.71 0.09
C GLY A 244 -3.30 -10.31 -0.13
N SER A 245 -2.38 -11.23 0.16
CA SER A 245 -0.94 -11.01 0.00
C SER A 245 -0.44 -11.33 -1.42
N GLN A 246 -1.17 -12.19 -2.13
CA GLN A 246 -0.82 -12.73 -3.44
C GLN A 246 -0.68 -11.69 -4.54
N ASN A 247 0.38 -11.81 -5.34
CA ASN A 247 0.54 -11.09 -6.61
C ASN A 247 0.00 -11.88 -7.82
N ALA A 248 -0.30 -11.19 -8.92
CA ALA A 248 -0.82 -11.78 -10.15
C ALA A 248 0.32 -12.21 -11.09
N ILE A 249 1.09 -13.19 -10.65
CA ILE A 249 2.30 -13.74 -11.28
C ILE A 249 2.52 -15.17 -10.78
N HIS A 250 3.23 -16.00 -11.53
CA HIS A 250 3.65 -17.33 -11.10
C HIS A 250 4.30 -17.30 -9.72
N ARG A 251 4.07 -18.33 -8.89
CA ARG A 251 4.53 -18.44 -7.49
C ARG A 251 6.04 -18.26 -7.31
N SER A 252 6.85 -18.56 -8.32
CA SER A 252 8.30 -18.38 -8.34
C SER A 252 8.75 -17.02 -8.89
N TYR A 253 7.78 -16.17 -9.27
CA TYR A 253 7.94 -14.92 -10.01
C TYR A 253 8.65 -15.06 -11.36
N ASP A 254 8.74 -16.30 -11.87
CA ASP A 254 9.36 -16.68 -13.14
C ASP A 254 10.79 -16.12 -13.33
N LEU A 255 11.53 -15.99 -12.23
CA LEU A 255 12.95 -15.65 -12.26
C LEU A 255 13.78 -16.93 -12.35
N PRO A 256 14.74 -17.04 -13.30
CA PRO A 256 15.55 -18.25 -13.47
C PRO A 256 16.26 -18.69 -12.18
N GLU A 257 16.70 -17.75 -11.36
CA GLU A 257 17.33 -18.02 -10.08
C GLU A 257 16.35 -18.61 -9.05
N ASN A 258 15.11 -18.11 -8.99
CA ASN A 258 14.07 -18.62 -8.11
C ASN A 258 13.68 -20.04 -8.50
N VAL A 259 13.47 -20.27 -9.80
CA VAL A 259 13.14 -21.60 -10.35
C VAL A 259 14.26 -22.59 -10.06
N LYS A 260 15.53 -22.20 -10.31
CA LYS A 260 16.70 -23.05 -10.03
C LYS A 260 16.82 -23.41 -8.54
N LYS A 261 16.45 -22.50 -7.65
CA LYS A 261 16.49 -22.70 -6.19
C LYS A 261 15.22 -23.37 -5.63
N GLY A 262 14.20 -23.61 -6.45
CA GLY A 262 12.89 -24.10 -5.99
C GLY A 262 12.18 -23.15 -5.03
N LEU A 263 12.38 -21.84 -5.18
CA LEU A 263 11.72 -20.84 -4.32
C LEU A 263 10.28 -20.61 -4.78
N GLU A 264 9.34 -20.80 -3.85
CA GLU A 264 7.93 -20.55 -4.04
C GLU A 264 7.39 -19.65 -2.92
N TRP A 265 6.61 -18.66 -3.30
CA TRP A 265 5.94 -17.78 -2.36
C TRP A 265 4.57 -18.36 -2.02
N LYS A 266 4.36 -18.60 -0.73
CA LYS A 266 3.09 -19.06 -0.18
C LYS A 266 2.32 -17.84 0.32
N ASP A 267 1.25 -17.52 -0.38
CA ASP A 267 0.40 -16.37 -0.10
C ASP A 267 -1.00 -16.81 0.34
N LEU A 268 -1.71 -15.88 0.97
CA LEU A 268 -3.11 -16.06 1.33
C LEU A 268 -3.94 -14.97 0.66
N THR A 269 -4.99 -15.39 -0.02
CA THR A 269 -5.98 -14.52 -0.64
C THR A 269 -7.34 -14.91 -0.13
N PHE A 270 -8.26 -13.96 0.00
CA PHE A 270 -9.66 -14.27 0.22
C PHE A 270 -10.50 -13.70 -0.91
N SER A 271 -11.60 -14.37 -1.20
CA SER A 271 -12.75 -13.77 -1.89
C SER A 271 -13.81 -13.42 -0.86
N CYS A 272 -14.58 -12.38 -1.14
CA CYS A 272 -15.66 -11.94 -0.28
C CYS A 272 -16.86 -11.44 -1.08
N THR A 273 -18.04 -11.64 -0.48
CA THR A 273 -19.32 -11.09 -0.93
C THR A 273 -19.98 -10.40 0.25
N GLY A 274 -20.93 -9.51 -0.03
CA GLY A 274 -21.58 -8.71 0.99
C GLY A 274 -21.08 -7.26 1.01
N PRO A 275 -21.55 -6.44 1.96
CA PRO A 275 -21.23 -5.02 2.02
C PRO A 275 -19.74 -4.64 2.01
N ILE A 276 -18.85 -5.53 2.48
CA ILE A 276 -17.40 -5.32 2.48
C ILE A 276 -16.83 -5.09 1.07
N VAL A 277 -17.53 -5.56 0.02
CA VAL A 277 -17.16 -5.32 -1.38
C VAL A 277 -17.22 -3.83 -1.72
N GLU A 278 -18.16 -3.06 -1.16
CA GLU A 278 -18.23 -1.61 -1.37
C GLU A 278 -17.03 -0.89 -0.73
N GLU A 279 -16.54 -1.35 0.41
CA GLU A 279 -15.35 -0.77 1.04
C GLU A 279 -14.08 -1.04 0.23
N LEU A 280 -13.90 -2.27 -0.26
CA LEU A 280 -12.78 -2.60 -1.16
C LEU A 280 -12.87 -1.83 -2.49
N ASN A 281 -14.08 -1.64 -3.01
CA ASN A 281 -14.33 -0.80 -4.18
C ASN A 281 -13.98 0.67 -3.90
N ALA A 282 -14.39 1.23 -2.76
CA ALA A 282 -14.06 2.60 -2.38
C ALA A 282 -12.54 2.84 -2.30
N VAL A 283 -11.78 1.85 -1.82
CA VAL A 283 -10.31 1.88 -1.84
C VAL A 283 -9.78 1.95 -3.28
N PHE A 284 -10.25 1.09 -4.18
CA PHE A 284 -9.87 1.14 -5.59
C PHE A 284 -10.23 2.49 -6.24
N VAL A 285 -11.45 2.97 -6.04
CA VAL A 285 -11.96 4.23 -6.60
C VAL A 285 -11.09 5.41 -6.14
N SER A 286 -10.67 5.43 -4.88
CA SER A 286 -9.77 6.44 -4.33
C SER A 286 -8.40 6.43 -5.03
N ASP A 287 -7.85 5.26 -5.29
CA ASP A 287 -6.57 5.12 -6.00
C ASP A 287 -6.70 5.45 -7.48
N TRP A 288 -7.79 5.04 -8.12
CA TRP A 288 -8.11 5.41 -9.50
C TRP A 288 -8.22 6.92 -9.66
N TYR A 289 -8.95 7.59 -8.77
CA TYR A 289 -9.07 9.05 -8.75
C TYR A 289 -7.71 9.72 -8.53
N SER A 290 -6.88 9.16 -7.64
CA SER A 290 -5.53 9.66 -7.39
C SER A 290 -4.64 9.62 -8.65
N GLU A 291 -4.79 8.62 -9.50
CA GLU A 291 -4.00 8.47 -10.73
C GLU A 291 -4.61 9.15 -11.98
N THR A 292 -5.93 9.24 -12.05
CA THR A 292 -6.64 9.68 -13.26
C THR A 292 -7.34 11.03 -13.14
N ASN A 293 -7.61 11.50 -11.92
CA ASN A 293 -8.51 12.62 -11.64
C ASN A 293 -9.96 12.37 -12.14
N GLN A 294 -10.35 11.11 -12.33
CA GLN A 294 -11.70 10.72 -12.68
C GLN A 294 -12.37 10.09 -11.47
N LEU A 295 -13.50 10.66 -11.06
CA LEU A 295 -14.29 10.16 -9.95
C LEU A 295 -15.41 9.27 -10.50
N ILE A 296 -15.45 8.01 -10.08
CA ILE A 296 -16.38 6.98 -10.59
C ILE A 296 -17.48 6.69 -9.55
N LEU A 297 -18.30 7.70 -9.25
CA LEU A 297 -19.32 7.62 -8.18
C LEU A 297 -20.47 6.67 -8.50
N ALA A 298 -20.82 6.50 -9.77
CA ALA A 298 -21.95 5.65 -10.17
C ALA A 298 -21.76 4.16 -9.84
N GLU A 299 -20.53 3.76 -9.50
CA GLU A 299 -20.13 2.40 -9.17
C GLU A 299 -20.05 2.19 -7.64
N ILE A 300 -20.29 3.24 -6.85
CA ILE A 300 -20.52 3.19 -5.41
C ILE A 300 -22.05 3.21 -5.26
N ASN A 301 -22.67 2.24 -4.57
CA ASN A 301 -24.12 2.04 -4.44
C ASN A 301 -24.75 1.03 -5.42
N THR A 302 -24.12 -0.13 -5.61
CA THR A 302 -24.78 -1.29 -6.23
C THR A 302 -25.69 -1.99 -5.22
N ALA A 303 -26.75 -2.67 -5.66
CA ALA A 303 -27.52 -3.55 -4.78
C ALA A 303 -26.62 -4.70 -4.29
N ILE A 304 -26.11 -4.56 -3.08
CA ILE A 304 -25.18 -5.55 -2.50
C ILE A 304 -26.01 -6.66 -1.84
N PRO A 305 -25.63 -7.93 -2.04
CA PRO A 305 -26.13 -9.01 -1.19
C PRO A 305 -25.89 -8.68 0.29
N TYR A 306 -26.84 -9.00 1.17
CA TYR A 306 -26.64 -8.95 2.62
C TYR A 306 -27.03 -10.31 3.19
N TYR A 307 -26.12 -10.94 3.92
CA TYR A 307 -26.35 -12.24 4.53
C TYR A 307 -26.66 -12.05 6.02
N GLU A 308 -27.85 -12.42 6.49
CA GLU A 308 -28.23 -12.15 7.90
C GLU A 308 -27.25 -12.75 8.92
N ASP A 309 -26.78 -13.96 8.67
CA ASP A 309 -25.77 -14.65 9.49
C ASP A 309 -24.32 -14.39 9.03
N GLY A 310 -24.11 -13.39 8.18
CA GLY A 310 -22.80 -13.07 7.62
C GLY A 310 -21.87 -12.37 8.62
N MET A 311 -20.57 -12.57 8.42
CA MET A 311 -19.52 -12.03 9.26
C MET A 311 -19.51 -10.50 9.29
N ARG A 312 -19.12 -9.94 10.43
CA ARG A 312 -18.77 -8.52 10.55
C ARG A 312 -17.33 -8.31 10.11
N ALA A 313 -17.11 -7.31 9.27
CA ALA A 313 -15.81 -7.01 8.70
C ALA A 313 -15.64 -5.51 8.48
N GLN A 314 -14.39 -5.09 8.38
CA GLN A 314 -14.03 -3.70 8.14
C GLN A 314 -12.72 -3.68 7.36
N VAL A 315 -12.66 -2.92 6.29
CA VAL A 315 -11.41 -2.69 5.55
C VAL A 315 -10.55 -1.69 6.33
N VAL A 316 -9.26 -1.98 6.41
CA VAL A 316 -8.25 -1.13 7.06
C VAL A 316 -7.31 -0.62 5.97
N PRO A 317 -7.62 0.52 5.32
CA PRO A 317 -6.77 1.05 4.27
C PRO A 317 -5.50 1.61 4.90
N SER A 318 -4.35 1.42 4.26
CA SER A 318 -3.08 1.95 4.74
C SER A 318 -2.31 2.63 3.61
N GLY A 319 -1.36 3.49 3.99
CA GLY A 319 -0.49 4.19 3.05
C GLY A 319 -0.14 5.60 3.49
N PRO A 320 0.78 6.28 2.78
CA PRO A 320 1.26 7.62 3.12
C PRO A 320 0.21 8.74 2.98
N GLY A 321 -0.99 8.41 2.52
CA GLY A 321 -2.17 9.29 2.59
C GLY A 321 -2.84 9.32 3.96
N PHE A 322 -2.54 8.37 4.86
CA PHE A 322 -3.05 8.30 6.23
C PHE A 322 -1.96 8.80 7.19
N GLU A 323 -2.14 10.01 7.73
CA GLU A 323 -1.08 10.70 8.49
C GLU A 323 -0.75 10.06 9.85
N THR A 324 -1.63 9.22 10.37
CA THR A 324 -1.58 8.73 11.76
C THR A 324 -1.15 7.28 11.90
N GLU A 325 -0.56 6.65 10.87
CA GLU A 325 -0.14 5.23 10.91
C GLU A 325 -1.27 4.30 11.41
N ASN A 326 -2.47 4.45 10.83
CA ASN A 326 -3.70 3.82 11.30
C ASN A 326 -3.60 2.30 11.48
N ASN A 327 -2.95 1.59 10.54
CA ASN A 327 -2.77 0.14 10.63
C ASN A 327 -1.89 -0.27 11.84
N LEU A 328 -0.78 0.43 12.09
CA LEU A 328 0.09 0.16 13.25
C LEU A 328 -0.68 0.35 14.56
N ARG A 329 -1.48 1.42 14.65
CA ARG A 329 -2.30 1.70 15.84
C ARG A 329 -3.34 0.61 16.08
N LEU A 330 -4.03 0.16 15.03
CA LEU A 330 -5.02 -0.89 15.14
C LEU A 330 -4.38 -2.22 15.55
N ILE A 331 -3.28 -2.63 14.89
CA ILE A 331 -2.58 -3.88 15.21
C ILE A 331 -2.07 -3.86 16.66
N ASN A 332 -1.45 -2.77 17.11
CA ASN A 332 -1.01 -2.64 18.51
C ASN A 332 -2.20 -2.73 19.48
N TYR A 333 -3.31 -2.06 19.17
CA TYR A 333 -4.52 -2.15 19.98
C TYR A 333 -5.03 -3.59 20.10
N LEU A 334 -5.09 -4.33 18.99
CA LEU A 334 -5.52 -5.73 18.99
C LEU A 334 -4.57 -6.63 19.80
N ILE A 335 -3.26 -6.41 19.72
CA ILE A 335 -2.26 -7.16 20.50
C ILE A 335 -2.42 -6.89 22.00
N TYR A 336 -2.59 -5.63 22.42
CA TYR A 336 -2.78 -5.28 23.83
C TYR A 336 -4.08 -5.83 24.43
N ASN A 337 -5.07 -6.16 23.60
CA ASN A 337 -6.36 -6.71 24.03
C ASN A 337 -6.49 -8.22 23.75
N ALA A 338 -5.41 -8.89 23.35
CA ALA A 338 -5.43 -10.34 23.15
C ALA A 338 -5.52 -11.09 24.48
N GLU A 339 -6.50 -11.99 24.61
CA GLU A 339 -6.74 -12.71 25.88
C GLU A 339 -6.12 -14.11 25.95
N ARG A 340 -5.81 -14.73 24.80
CA ARG A 340 -5.40 -16.14 24.76
C ARG A 340 -4.19 -16.40 23.87
N ARG A 341 -4.26 -15.96 22.61
CA ARG A 341 -3.25 -16.27 21.60
C ARG A 341 -3.11 -15.16 20.57
N ILE A 342 -1.88 -14.93 20.13
CA ILE A 342 -1.49 -14.10 19.00
C ILE A 342 -0.70 -14.96 18.03
N THR A 343 -1.12 -14.97 16.76
CA THR A 343 -0.36 -15.58 15.67
C THR A 343 -0.15 -14.55 14.58
N ILE A 344 1.11 -14.21 14.32
CA ILE A 344 1.50 -13.30 13.24
C ILE A 344 2.26 -14.09 12.19
N CYS A 345 1.84 -13.96 10.94
CA CYS A 345 2.60 -14.41 9.78
C CYS A 345 3.06 -13.18 9.01
N SER A 346 4.37 -13.01 8.83
CA SER A 346 4.92 -11.90 8.05
C SER A 346 6.08 -12.38 7.17
N PRO A 347 6.10 -12.03 5.87
CA PRO A 347 7.25 -12.34 5.01
C PRO A 347 8.50 -11.55 5.44
N TYR A 348 8.31 -10.38 6.05
CA TYR A 348 9.38 -9.52 6.56
C TYR A 348 9.03 -9.08 7.98
N PHE A 349 9.62 -9.75 8.97
CA PHE A 349 9.43 -9.36 10.36
C PHE A 349 10.47 -8.33 10.76
N VAL A 350 10.15 -7.06 10.49
CA VAL A 350 10.94 -5.91 10.93
C VAL A 350 10.02 -4.95 11.69
N PRO A 351 9.59 -5.35 12.90
CA PRO A 351 8.61 -4.57 13.65
C PRO A 351 9.20 -3.24 14.10
N GLU A 352 8.37 -2.20 14.10
CA GLU A 352 8.67 -0.97 14.83
C GLU A 352 8.72 -1.26 16.34
N GLU A 353 9.45 -0.43 17.09
CA GLU A 353 9.63 -0.57 18.53
C GLU A 353 8.31 -0.74 19.29
N THR A 354 7.25 0.00 18.91
CA THR A 354 5.93 -0.10 19.54
C THR A 354 5.27 -1.46 19.32
N LEU A 355 5.37 -2.01 18.11
CA LEU A 355 4.83 -3.33 17.78
C LEU A 355 5.62 -4.44 18.48
N LEU A 356 6.96 -4.30 18.52
CA LEU A 356 7.82 -5.24 19.22
C LEU A 356 7.50 -5.27 20.72
N GLN A 357 7.39 -4.10 21.35
CA GLN A 357 7.01 -3.97 22.75
C GLN A 357 5.63 -4.58 23.03
N ALA A 358 4.64 -4.34 22.16
CA ALA A 358 3.30 -4.91 22.32
C ALA A 358 3.35 -6.46 22.29
N LEU A 359 4.08 -7.04 21.33
CA LEU A 359 4.24 -8.49 21.22
C LEU A 359 4.99 -9.11 22.40
N THR A 360 6.10 -8.50 22.82
CA THR A 360 6.86 -9.01 23.97
C THR A 360 6.05 -8.88 25.25
N ASN A 361 5.29 -7.80 25.43
CA ASN A 361 4.42 -7.64 26.60
C ASN A 361 3.36 -8.74 26.64
N ALA A 362 2.68 -9.02 25.53
CA ALA A 362 1.70 -10.11 25.47
C ALA A 362 2.35 -11.46 25.85
N ALA A 363 3.53 -11.76 25.31
CA ALA A 363 4.27 -12.97 25.64
C ALA A 363 4.66 -13.04 27.14
N TYR A 364 5.20 -11.96 27.71
CA TYR A 364 5.53 -11.88 29.14
C TYR A 364 4.30 -11.98 30.04
N SER A 365 3.14 -11.55 29.57
CA SER A 365 1.86 -11.69 30.27
C SER A 365 1.22 -13.09 30.14
N GLY A 366 1.89 -14.03 29.49
CA GLY A 366 1.42 -15.42 29.36
C GLY A 366 0.46 -15.68 28.19
N ILE A 367 0.30 -14.72 27.27
CA ILE A 367 -0.45 -14.91 26.03
C ILE A 367 0.39 -15.76 25.06
N GLU A 368 -0.19 -16.84 24.51
CA GLU A 368 0.49 -17.68 23.53
C GLU A 368 0.82 -16.85 22.29
N THR A 369 2.10 -16.54 22.09
CA THR A 369 2.53 -15.62 21.03
C THR A 369 3.43 -16.35 20.03
N THR A 370 2.95 -16.50 18.80
CA THR A 370 3.67 -17.16 17.71
C THR A 370 3.93 -16.17 16.58
N VAL A 371 5.19 -16.09 16.13
CA VAL A 371 5.59 -15.30 14.96
C VAL A 371 6.16 -16.25 13.91
N ILE A 372 5.52 -16.29 12.75
CA ILE A 372 5.90 -17.12 11.60
C ILE A 372 6.56 -16.20 10.57
N VAL A 373 7.78 -16.52 10.20
CA VAL A 373 8.61 -15.77 9.26
C VAL A 373 9.20 -16.68 8.18
N CYS A 374 9.62 -16.09 7.07
CA CYS A 374 10.35 -16.83 6.04
C CYS A 374 11.72 -17.28 6.56
N GLU A 375 12.08 -18.55 6.31
CA GLU A 375 13.42 -19.08 6.62
C GLU A 375 14.52 -18.36 5.81
N LYS A 376 14.21 -18.00 4.56
CA LYS A 376 15.11 -17.29 3.65
C LYS A 376 14.48 -15.97 3.24
N GLY A 377 15.20 -14.87 3.48
CA GLY A 377 14.83 -13.57 2.94
C GLY A 377 15.09 -13.48 1.44
N ASP A 378 14.15 -12.91 0.70
CA ASP A 378 14.26 -12.62 -0.74
C ASP A 378 14.56 -11.14 -1.04
N GLN A 379 14.67 -10.30 0.00
CA GLN A 379 15.07 -8.90 -0.09
C GLN A 379 16.46 -8.67 0.52
N PHE A 380 17.29 -7.92 -0.21
CA PHE A 380 18.65 -7.57 0.21
C PHE A 380 18.67 -6.63 1.42
N LEU A 381 17.63 -5.81 1.61
CA LEU A 381 17.42 -4.89 2.74
C LEU A 381 15.91 -4.70 2.99
N PRO A 382 15.30 -5.32 4.01
CA PRO A 382 13.87 -5.12 4.33
C PRO A 382 13.55 -3.77 4.98
N ASN A 383 14.52 -2.83 5.04
CA ASN A 383 14.53 -1.63 5.88
C ASN A 383 14.69 -0.30 5.10
N MET A 384 14.30 -0.22 3.82
CA MET A 384 14.35 1.05 3.06
C MET A 384 13.00 1.63 2.73
#